data_AF-A0A4Q3N1S3-F1
#
_entry.id   AF-A0A4Q3N1S3-F1
#
_cell.length_a   1.000
_cell.length_b   1.000
_cell.length_c   1.000
_cell.angle_alpha   90.00
_cell.angle_beta   90.00
_cell.angle_gamma   90.00
#
_symmetry.space_group_name_H-M   'P 1'
#
loop_
_entity.id
_entity.type
_entity.pdbx_description
1 polymer ?
#
loop_
_entity_poly.entity_id
_entity_poly.type
_entity_poly.pdbx_seq_one_letter_code
_entity_poly.pdbx_strand_id
1 'polypeptide(L)'
;GGPFPTELDWATPGTVGYHLSTVGAEKGVTTGRSRRCGWFDAALLKRSAQVNGLTGLCITKLDVLDGIKELQLCTGYELDGEHTDILPLGADEIARCKPIYETMEGWTESTVGVTQYDKLPVNARLYLQRIAHVSGVPIDLVSTSPDRDHTIMTRHPYLPD
;
A
#
# COMPACT_ATOMS: atom_id res chain seq x y z
N GLY A 1 15.75 -3.46 13.04
CA GLY A 1 15.17 -2.66 11.94
C GLY A 1 14.69 -1.35 12.54
N GLY A 2 14.13 -0.44 11.74
CA GLY A 2 13.41 0.72 12.25
C GLY A 2 11.98 0.36 12.70
N PRO A 3 11.27 1.28 13.36
CA PRO A 3 9.87 1.08 13.70
C PRO A 3 9.03 0.95 12.42
N PHE A 4 7.99 0.12 12.48
CA PHE A 4 7.10 -0.15 11.35
C PHE A 4 5.69 -0.35 11.90
N PRO A 5 4.89 0.73 12.03
CA PRO A 5 3.60 0.67 12.72
C PRO A 5 2.63 -0.36 12.13
N THR A 6 2.67 -0.55 10.81
CA THR A 6 1.77 -1.48 10.11
C THR A 6 2.36 -2.88 9.87
N GLU A 7 3.46 -3.22 10.53
CA GLU A 7 4.09 -4.54 10.38
C GLU A 7 3.12 -5.67 10.75
N LEU A 8 3.12 -6.72 9.93
CA LEU A 8 2.39 -7.95 10.18
C LEU A 8 3.35 -9.09 10.49
N ASP A 9 2.83 -10.18 11.06
CA ASP A 9 3.60 -11.43 11.11
C ASP A 9 3.83 -11.95 9.69
N TRP A 10 5.04 -11.78 9.18
CA TRP A 10 5.47 -12.20 7.85
C TRP A 10 6.24 -13.53 7.83
N ALA A 11 6.47 -14.14 8.99
CA ALA A 11 7.26 -15.35 9.14
C ALA A 11 6.40 -16.61 9.30
N THR A 12 5.19 -16.49 9.86
CA THR A 12 4.30 -17.63 10.13
C THR A 12 3.42 -17.97 8.93
N PRO A 13 3.49 -19.19 8.36
CA PRO A 13 2.62 -19.60 7.26
C PRO A 13 1.13 -19.45 7.60
N GLY A 14 0.36 -18.95 6.63
CA GLY A 14 -1.09 -18.75 6.75
C GLY A 14 -1.51 -17.39 7.31
N THR A 15 -0.58 -16.54 7.75
CA THR A 15 -0.87 -15.14 8.06
C THR A 15 -0.89 -14.30 6.78
N VAL A 16 -1.57 -13.14 6.85
CA VAL A 16 -1.54 -12.17 5.75
C VAL A 16 -0.12 -11.68 5.47
N GLY A 17 0.66 -11.35 6.51
CA GLY A 17 2.04 -10.90 6.31
C GLY A 17 2.89 -11.94 5.57
N TYR A 18 2.68 -13.23 5.83
CA TYR A 18 3.36 -14.31 5.12
C TYR A 18 2.91 -14.39 3.65
N HIS A 19 1.62 -14.24 3.38
CA HIS A 19 1.11 -14.12 2.01
C HIS A 19 1.78 -12.96 1.26
N LEU A 20 1.78 -11.76 1.83
CA LEU A 20 2.42 -10.58 1.24
C LEU A 20 3.92 -10.82 0.96
N SER A 21 4.62 -11.45 1.90
CA SER A 21 6.05 -11.74 1.77
C SER A 21 6.34 -12.77 0.67
N THR A 22 5.51 -13.82 0.57
CA THR A 22 5.73 -14.93 -0.35
C THR A 22 5.24 -14.63 -1.76
N VAL A 23 3.99 -14.18 -1.92
CA VAL A 23 3.40 -13.84 -3.22
C VAL A 23 4.08 -12.61 -3.82
N GLY A 24 4.41 -11.62 -2.98
CA GLY A 24 5.17 -10.44 -3.41
C GLY A 24 6.65 -10.69 -3.69
N ALA A 25 7.15 -11.92 -3.47
CA ALA A 25 8.55 -12.30 -3.59
C ALA A 25 9.49 -11.33 -2.84
N GLU A 26 9.13 -10.96 -1.62
CA GLU A 26 9.80 -9.93 -0.83
C GLU A 26 11.08 -10.43 -0.17
N LYS A 27 12.08 -10.75 -1.00
CA LYS A 27 13.40 -11.20 -0.57
C LYS A 27 14.51 -10.32 -1.14
N GLY A 28 15.57 -10.15 -0.35
CA GLY A 28 16.79 -9.51 -0.81
C GLY A 28 17.46 -10.35 -1.90
N VAL A 29 17.75 -9.75 -3.05
CA VAL A 29 18.33 -10.45 -4.21
C VAL A 29 19.69 -11.07 -3.93
N THR A 30 20.51 -10.43 -3.10
CA THR A 30 21.87 -10.92 -2.77
C THR A 30 21.86 -11.84 -1.55
N THR A 31 21.16 -11.44 -0.49
CA THR A 31 21.24 -12.11 0.82
C THR A 31 20.19 -13.21 0.99
N GLY A 32 19.15 -13.23 0.15
CA GLY A 32 17.99 -14.11 0.31
C GLY A 32 17.11 -13.79 1.52
N ARG A 33 17.46 -12.77 2.32
CA ARG A 33 16.72 -12.42 3.54
C ARG A 33 15.35 -11.85 3.20
N SER A 34 14.30 -12.37 3.83
CA SER A 34 12.94 -11.83 3.69
C SER A 34 12.87 -10.40 4.22
N ARG A 35 12.13 -9.54 3.51
CA ARG A 35 11.75 -8.21 3.98
C ARG A 35 10.54 -8.32 4.91
N ARG A 36 10.44 -7.35 5.82
CA ARG A 36 9.27 -7.19 6.68
C ARG A 36 8.10 -6.72 5.82
N CYS A 37 6.92 -7.29 6.02
CA CYS A 37 5.70 -6.92 5.31
C CYS A 37 4.68 -6.38 6.29
N GLY A 38 3.81 -5.50 5.78
CA GLY A 38 2.78 -4.85 6.55
C GLY A 38 1.69 -4.32 5.64
N TRP A 39 0.61 -3.82 6.24
CA TRP A 39 -0.45 -3.16 5.50
C TRP A 39 -0.01 -1.84 4.89
N PHE A 40 -0.75 -1.38 3.89
CA PHE A 40 -0.53 -0.08 3.28
C PHE A 40 -0.74 1.03 4.30
N ASP A 41 0.23 1.94 4.38
CA ASP A 41 0.23 3.05 5.32
C ASP A 41 0.01 4.38 4.58
N ALA A 42 -1.25 4.81 4.54
CA ALA A 42 -1.62 6.04 3.85
C ALA A 42 -1.25 7.30 4.65
N ALA A 43 -1.13 7.22 5.97
CA ALA A 43 -0.68 8.32 6.83
C ALA A 43 0.84 8.58 6.65
N LEU A 44 1.63 7.52 6.48
CA LEU A 44 3.01 7.60 6.01
C LEU A 44 3.09 8.19 4.60
N LEU A 45 2.24 7.71 3.68
CA LEU A 45 2.23 8.23 2.32
C LEU A 45 1.88 9.73 2.28
N LYS A 46 0.95 10.19 3.11
CA LYS A 46 0.61 11.62 3.26
C LYS A 46 1.83 12.45 3.68
N ARG A 47 2.65 11.96 4.62
CA ARG A 47 3.93 12.61 4.98
C ARG A 47 4.88 12.65 3.78
N SER A 48 5.03 11.54 3.07
CA SER A 48 5.88 11.46 1.87
C SER A 48 5.43 12.44 0.79
N ALA A 49 4.11 12.58 0.59
CA ALA A 49 3.52 13.53 -0.34
C ALA A 49 3.88 14.98 -0.01
N GLN A 50 3.76 15.38 1.26
CA GLN A 50 4.09 16.74 1.71
C GLN A 50 5.58 17.05 1.56
N VAL A 51 6.46 16.10 1.87
CA VAL A 51 7.91 16.31 1.81
C VAL A 51 8.43 16.40 0.38
N ASN A 52 7.86 15.61 -0.53
CA ASN A 52 8.36 15.50 -1.91
C ASN A 52 7.54 16.30 -2.93
N GLY A 53 6.40 16.88 -2.54
CA GLY A 53 5.49 17.56 -3.48
C GLY A 53 4.92 16.60 -4.53
N LEU A 54 4.47 15.42 -4.11
CA LEU A 54 3.95 14.41 -5.03
C LEU A 54 2.69 14.91 -5.75
N THR A 55 2.69 14.85 -7.08
CA THR A 55 1.55 15.23 -7.92
C THR A 55 0.66 14.05 -8.31
N GLY A 56 1.19 12.83 -8.23
CA GLY A 56 0.49 11.60 -8.59
C GLY A 56 1.22 10.35 -8.08
N LEU A 57 0.46 9.29 -7.83
CA LEU A 57 0.95 8.00 -7.36
C LEU A 57 1.03 6.99 -8.51
N CYS A 58 2.07 6.18 -8.49
CA CYS A 58 2.13 4.91 -9.20
C CYS A 58 1.97 3.78 -8.18
N ILE A 59 0.81 3.10 -8.20
CA ILE A 59 0.58 1.93 -7.34
C ILE A 59 1.13 0.69 -8.04
N THR A 60 1.88 -0.12 -7.31
CA THR A 60 2.51 -1.34 -7.83
C THR A 60 2.10 -2.54 -7.00
N LYS A 61 2.22 -3.74 -7.57
CA LYS A 61 1.96 -5.01 -6.87
C LYS A 61 0.53 -5.13 -6.32
N LEU A 62 -0.45 -4.58 -7.03
CA LEU A 62 -1.86 -4.75 -6.66
C LEU A 62 -2.25 -6.23 -6.66
N ASP A 63 -1.67 -7.00 -7.58
CA ASP A 63 -1.84 -8.45 -7.74
C ASP A 63 -1.45 -9.27 -6.50
N VAL A 64 -0.57 -8.75 -5.64
CA VAL A 64 -0.19 -9.42 -4.38
C VAL A 64 -1.36 -9.46 -3.39
N LEU A 65 -2.34 -8.56 -3.53
CA LEU A 65 -3.52 -8.49 -2.67
C LEU A 65 -4.67 -9.39 -3.17
N ASP A 66 -4.57 -9.95 -4.37
CA ASP A 66 -5.56 -10.87 -4.92
C ASP A 66 -5.78 -12.07 -3.97
N GLY A 67 -7.04 -12.43 -3.73
CA GLY A 67 -7.42 -13.57 -2.88
C GLY A 67 -7.49 -13.29 -1.38
N ILE A 68 -7.07 -12.10 -0.93
CA ILE A 68 -7.24 -11.67 0.46
C ILE A 68 -8.69 -11.20 0.63
N LYS A 69 -9.42 -11.74 1.63
CA LYS A 69 -10.84 -11.43 1.85
C LYS A 69 -11.09 -10.06 2.46
N GLU A 70 -10.19 -9.64 3.35
CA GLU A 70 -10.32 -8.41 4.12
C GLU A 70 -8.96 -7.70 4.12
N LEU A 71 -8.97 -6.45 3.68
CA LEU A 71 -7.79 -5.58 3.66
C LEU A 71 -7.89 -4.57 4.79
N GLN A 72 -6.74 -4.21 5.35
CA GLN A 72 -6.65 -3.07 6.25
C GLN A 72 -5.83 -1.97 5.59
N LEU A 73 -6.31 -0.73 5.74
CA LEU A 73 -5.62 0.47 5.32
C LEU A 73 -5.33 1.32 6.55
N CYS A 74 -4.06 1.60 6.83
CA CYS A 74 -3.73 2.51 7.94
C CYS A 74 -3.99 3.95 7.49
N THR A 75 -4.91 4.62 8.19
CA THR A 75 -5.37 5.98 7.88
C THR A 75 -4.84 7.04 8.84
N GLY A 76 -4.19 6.61 9.91
CA GLY A 76 -3.62 7.45 10.96
C GLY A 76 -3.06 6.61 12.09
N TYR A 77 -2.71 7.27 13.18
CA TYR A 77 -2.17 6.65 14.37
C TYR A 77 -2.77 7.27 15.63
N GLU A 78 -2.88 6.45 16.67
CA GLU A 78 -2.92 6.94 18.05
C GLU A 78 -1.47 7.06 18.54
N LEU A 79 -1.08 8.25 18.97
CA LEU A 79 0.23 8.54 19.55
C LEU A 79 0.03 9.22 20.90
N ASP A 80 0.45 8.55 21.98
CA ASP A 80 0.38 9.07 23.35
C ASP A 80 -1.04 9.57 23.75
N GLY A 81 -2.09 8.92 23.23
CA GLY A 81 -3.50 9.24 23.49
C GLY A 81 -4.14 10.22 22.50
N GLU A 82 -3.35 10.81 21.60
CA GLU A 82 -3.81 11.76 20.60
C GLU A 82 -3.89 11.13 19.20
N HIS A 83 -4.85 11.59 18.40
CA HIS A 83 -5.00 11.15 17.02
C HIS A 83 -4.13 11.99 16.08
N THR A 84 -3.36 11.34 15.20
CA THR A 84 -2.64 11.98 14.09
C THR A 84 -2.90 11.24 12.79
N ASP A 85 -3.21 11.97 11.72
CA ASP A 85 -3.45 11.43 10.38
C ASP A 85 -2.19 11.42 9.50
N ILE A 86 -1.04 11.74 10.10
CA ILE A 86 0.24 11.86 9.42
C ILE A 86 1.36 11.27 10.28
N LEU A 87 2.32 10.59 9.63
CA LEU A 87 3.44 9.97 10.34
C LEU A 87 4.25 11.03 11.11
N PRO A 88 4.54 10.81 12.41
CA PRO A 88 5.36 11.71 13.21
C PRO A 88 6.83 11.73 12.76
N LEU A 89 7.62 12.61 13.36
CA LEU A 89 9.03 12.76 13.03
C LEU A 89 9.89 12.01 14.06
N GLY A 90 10.84 11.23 13.56
CA GLY A 90 11.81 10.53 14.41
C GLY A 90 11.35 9.14 14.85
N ALA A 91 12.33 8.27 15.09
CA ALA A 91 12.08 6.84 15.33
C ALA A 91 11.33 6.57 16.65
N ASP A 92 11.57 7.37 17.70
CA ASP A 92 10.98 7.15 19.01
C ASP A 92 9.46 7.37 19.01
N GLU A 93 8.97 8.40 18.30
CA GLU A 93 7.53 8.65 18.15
C GLU A 93 6.88 7.60 17.26
N ILE A 94 7.50 7.26 16.12
CA ILE A 94 6.98 6.24 15.20
C ILE A 94 6.89 4.88 15.90
N ALA A 95 7.81 4.55 16.81
CA ALA A 95 7.77 3.30 17.58
C ALA A 95 6.59 3.21 18.56
N ARG A 96 6.01 4.35 18.98
CA ARG A 96 4.86 4.41 19.88
C ARG A 96 3.51 4.53 19.15
N CYS A 97 3.54 4.79 17.84
CA CYS A 97 2.33 4.85 17.03
C CYS A 97 1.59 3.51 17.03
N LYS A 98 0.31 3.55 17.42
CA LYS A 98 -0.63 2.44 17.16
C LYS A 98 -1.39 2.76 15.88
N PRO A 99 -1.32 1.93 14.83
CA PRO A 99 -2.02 2.20 13.58
C PRO A 99 -3.54 2.15 13.78
N ILE A 100 -4.23 3.11 13.17
CA ILE A 100 -5.68 3.14 13.06
C ILE A 100 -6.03 2.61 11.67
N TYR A 101 -6.77 1.51 11.64
CA TYR A 101 -7.11 0.82 10.41
C TYR A 101 -8.55 1.08 10.01
N GLU A 102 -8.74 1.27 8.70
CA GLU A 102 -10.02 1.05 8.04
C GLU A 102 -10.03 -0.34 7.42
N THR A 103 -11.07 -1.11 7.73
CA THR A 103 -11.32 -2.43 7.14
C THR A 103 -12.08 -2.27 5.83
N MET A 104 -11.56 -2.88 4.77
CA MET A 104 -12.15 -2.87 3.44
C MET A 104 -12.30 -4.30 2.93
N GLU A 105 -13.35 -4.58 2.17
CA GLU A 105 -13.47 -5.86 1.50
C GLU A 105 -12.37 -6.03 0.45
N GLY A 106 -11.75 -7.20 0.41
CA GLY A 106 -10.81 -7.57 -0.63
C GLY A 106 -11.52 -8.15 -1.85
N TRP A 107 -10.79 -8.90 -2.67
CA TRP A 107 -11.29 -9.49 -3.92
C TRP A 107 -10.65 -10.85 -4.19
N THR A 108 -11.31 -11.65 -5.03
CA THR A 108 -10.85 -13.02 -5.34
C THR A 108 -10.36 -13.17 -6.77
N GLU A 109 -10.80 -12.27 -7.65
CA GLU A 109 -10.44 -12.21 -9.05
C GLU A 109 -9.00 -11.75 -9.21
N SER A 110 -8.32 -12.25 -10.25
CA SER A 110 -6.96 -11.79 -10.51
C SER A 110 -6.97 -10.40 -11.13
N THR A 111 -6.07 -9.54 -10.64
CA THR A 111 -5.78 -8.24 -11.25
C THR A 111 -4.59 -8.29 -12.21
N VAL A 112 -3.90 -9.45 -12.31
CA VAL A 112 -2.71 -9.62 -13.14
C VAL A 112 -2.99 -9.30 -14.60
N GLY A 113 -2.21 -8.37 -15.16
CA GLY A 113 -2.29 -8.00 -16.58
C GLY A 113 -3.49 -7.15 -16.97
N VAL A 114 -4.30 -6.70 -16.00
CA VAL A 114 -5.37 -5.74 -16.27
C VAL A 114 -4.76 -4.41 -16.69
N THR A 115 -5.19 -3.89 -17.84
CA THR A 115 -4.69 -2.64 -18.44
C THR A 115 -5.76 -1.54 -18.55
N GLN A 116 -7.00 -1.83 -18.14
CA GLN A 116 -8.11 -0.89 -18.13
C GLN A 116 -8.67 -0.78 -16.72
N TYR A 117 -8.80 0.44 -16.20
CA TYR A 117 -9.17 0.69 -14.81
C TYR A 117 -10.54 0.09 -14.46
N ASP A 118 -11.51 0.22 -15.35
CA ASP A 118 -12.88 -0.29 -15.18
C ASP A 118 -12.99 -1.83 -15.18
N LYS A 119 -11.97 -2.53 -15.68
CA LYS A 119 -11.86 -3.99 -15.62
C LYS A 119 -11.28 -4.51 -14.30
N LEU A 120 -10.79 -3.64 -13.43
CA LEU A 120 -10.42 -4.04 -12.07
C LEU A 120 -11.67 -4.43 -11.27
N PRO A 121 -11.54 -5.42 -10.35
CA PRO A 121 -12.59 -5.72 -9.39
C PRO A 121 -13.07 -4.47 -8.67
N VAL A 122 -14.37 -4.40 -8.37
CA VAL A 122 -14.97 -3.22 -7.72
C VAL A 122 -14.23 -2.88 -6.43
N ASN A 123 -13.95 -3.90 -5.61
CA ASN A 123 -13.26 -3.73 -4.33
C ASN A 123 -11.81 -3.25 -4.50
N ALA A 124 -11.11 -3.67 -5.55
CA ALA A 124 -9.78 -3.14 -5.89
C ALA A 124 -9.83 -1.65 -6.23
N ARG A 125 -10.83 -1.23 -7.02
CA ARG A 125 -11.03 0.19 -7.34
C ARG A 125 -11.36 1.02 -6.09
N LEU A 126 -12.23 0.50 -5.21
CA LEU A 126 -12.58 1.17 -3.95
C LEU A 126 -11.35 1.32 -3.04
N TYR A 127 -10.50 0.30 -2.95
CA TYR A 127 -9.25 0.35 -2.19
C TYR A 127 -8.30 1.43 -2.73
N LEU A 128 -8.09 1.47 -4.05
CA LEU A 128 -7.29 2.51 -4.70
C LEU A 128 -7.86 3.91 -4.46
N GLN A 129 -9.17 4.09 -4.62
CA GLN A 129 -9.85 5.36 -4.36
C GLN A 129 -9.65 5.82 -2.91
N ARG A 130 -9.70 4.90 -1.95
CA ARG A 130 -9.50 5.23 -0.54
C ARG A 130 -8.05 5.63 -0.25
N ILE A 131 -7.07 4.94 -0.83
CA ILE A 131 -5.65 5.35 -0.75
C ILE A 131 -5.48 6.79 -1.24
N ALA A 132 -6.03 7.13 -2.40
CA ALA A 132 -5.93 8.47 -2.97
C ALA A 132 -6.59 9.52 -2.05
N HIS A 133 -7.77 9.21 -1.48
CA HIS A 133 -8.47 10.10 -0.58
C HIS A 133 -7.69 10.38 0.71
N VAL A 134 -7.15 9.35 1.37
CA VAL A 134 -6.45 9.49 2.65
C VAL A 134 -5.09 10.17 2.47
N SER A 135 -4.36 9.82 1.41
CA SER A 135 -3.05 10.42 1.12
C SER A 135 -3.14 11.83 0.56
N GLY A 136 -4.28 12.20 -0.06
CA GLY A 136 -4.48 13.48 -0.73
C GLY A 136 -3.76 13.59 -2.08
N VAL A 137 -3.29 12.47 -2.65
CA VAL A 137 -2.58 12.42 -3.93
C VAL A 137 -3.33 11.50 -4.90
N PRO A 138 -3.60 11.93 -6.15
CA PRO A 138 -4.28 11.09 -7.12
C PRO A 138 -3.43 9.86 -7.52
N ILE A 139 -4.08 8.81 -7.99
CA ILE A 139 -3.41 7.66 -8.58
C ILE A 139 -3.43 7.82 -10.10
N ASP A 140 -2.24 8.03 -10.66
CA ASP A 140 -2.03 8.29 -12.08
C ASP A 140 -1.67 7.01 -12.84
N LEU A 141 -1.04 6.06 -12.15
CA LEU A 141 -0.64 4.76 -12.70
C LEU A 141 -0.92 3.61 -11.73
N VAL A 142 -1.29 2.46 -12.27
CA VAL A 142 -1.37 1.19 -11.55
C VAL A 142 -0.66 0.11 -12.35
N SER A 143 0.46 -0.39 -11.84
CA SER A 143 1.14 -1.56 -12.38
C SER A 143 0.49 -2.82 -11.81
N THR A 144 0.01 -3.68 -12.71
CA THR A 144 -0.75 -4.90 -12.39
C THR A 144 0.05 -6.18 -12.59
N SER A 145 1.29 -6.08 -13.06
CA SER A 145 2.26 -7.18 -13.01
C SER A 145 3.69 -6.66 -13.24
N PRO A 146 4.72 -7.52 -13.14
CA PRO A 146 6.09 -7.17 -13.49
C PRO A 146 6.32 -6.81 -14.97
N ASP A 147 5.36 -7.11 -15.85
CA ASP A 147 5.47 -6.79 -17.28
C ASP A 147 5.20 -5.29 -17.50
N ARG A 148 5.98 -4.66 -18.38
CA ARG A 148 5.87 -3.23 -18.69
C ARG A 148 4.51 -2.88 -19.27
N ASP A 149 3.96 -3.74 -20.11
CA ASP A 149 2.69 -3.47 -20.80
C ASP A 149 1.48 -3.69 -19.87
N HIS A 150 1.69 -4.26 -18.68
CA HIS A 150 0.67 -4.47 -17.65
C HIS A 150 0.58 -3.26 -16.71
N THR A 151 0.26 -2.12 -17.31
CA THR A 151 0.11 -0.84 -16.59
C THR A 151 -1.17 -0.14 -17.03
N ILE A 152 -2.00 0.23 -16.05
CA ILE A 152 -3.13 1.13 -16.23
C ILE A 152 -2.59 2.55 -16.06
N MET A 153 -2.84 3.42 -17.05
CA MET A 153 -2.46 4.82 -17.00
C MET A 153 -3.72 5.69 -17.06
N THR A 154 -4.06 6.32 -15.94
CA THR A 154 -5.19 7.26 -15.85
C THR A 154 -4.76 8.68 -16.24
N ARG A 155 -3.49 9.01 -15.96
CA ARG A 155 -2.86 10.27 -16.36
C ARG A 155 -1.39 10.03 -16.74
N HIS A 156 -0.95 10.66 -17.81
CA HIS A 156 0.42 10.55 -18.28
C HIS A 156 1.29 11.62 -17.60
N PRO A 157 2.43 11.27 -16.97
CA PRO A 157 3.20 12.20 -16.14
C PRO A 157 3.88 13.34 -16.92
N TYR A 158 4.02 13.20 -18.25
CA TYR A 158 4.57 14.25 -19.11
C TYR A 158 3.51 15.15 -19.77
N LEU A 159 2.23 14.89 -19.51
CA LEU A 159 1.17 15.79 -19.99
C LEU A 159 0.91 16.89 -18.94
N PRO A 160 0.59 18.11 -19.39
CA PRO A 160 0.17 19.18 -18.49
C PRO A 160 -1.14 18.80 -17.77
N ASP A 161 -1.35 19.41 -16.61
CA ASP A 161 -2.61 19.36 -15.85
C ASP A 161 -3.80 19.90 -16.65
#